data_AF-A0A225W678-F1
#
_entry.id   AF-A0A225W678-F1
#
_cell.length_a   1.000
_cell.length_b   1.000
_cell.length_c   1.000
_cell.angle_alpha   90.00
_cell.angle_beta   90.00
_cell.angle_gamma   90.00
#
_symmetry.space_group_name_H-M   'P 1'
#
loop_
_entity.id
_entity.type
_entity.pdbx_description
1 polymer ?
#
loop_
_entity_poly.entity_id
_entity_poly.type
_entity_poly.pdbx_seq_one_letter_code
_entity_poly.pdbx_strand_id
1 'polypeptide(L)'
;MAKTTENFWFWMLTSSHNGHLPFGAVEKADVDPNIEVRLIHDLSSPPGLSPNDNLDKNCLLDIDYEYITVLARRIEMLAANHPGHTIWILKSDVKGVFRHLMPHAKHEHWMARLVRERNGLVIDLVAPFGWSGSPKFYAVFGRAISWLVEQNSPASGDAHIMIEMDIENRLELAKRTLRHAMLAILAP
;
A
#
# COMPACT_ATOMS: atom_id res chain seq x y z
N MET A 1 -7.38 20.61 -15.65
CA MET A 1 -7.22 19.91 -16.95
C MET A 1 -6.99 18.44 -16.62
N ALA A 2 -8.02 17.61 -16.79
CA ALA A 2 -8.01 16.21 -16.40
C ALA A 2 -6.96 15.46 -17.24
N LYS A 3 -5.92 14.93 -16.59
CA LYS A 3 -5.04 13.95 -17.21
C LYS A 3 -5.86 12.67 -17.31
N THR A 4 -6.25 12.35 -18.54
CA THR A 4 -6.99 11.15 -18.94
C THR A 4 -6.32 9.92 -18.34
N THR A 5 -7.11 9.11 -17.66
CA THR A 5 -6.75 7.87 -16.97
C THR A 5 -6.24 6.76 -17.90
N GLU A 6 -6.21 7.02 -19.21
CA GLU A 6 -5.79 6.07 -20.25
C GLU A 6 -4.27 5.97 -20.43
N ASN A 7 -3.48 6.90 -19.88
CA ASN A 7 -2.01 6.88 -20.03
C ASN A 7 -1.26 6.10 -18.94
N PHE A 8 -1.96 5.45 -17.99
CA PHE A 8 -1.30 4.68 -16.92
C PHE A 8 -0.86 3.27 -17.35
N TRP A 9 -1.31 2.83 -18.54
CA TRP A 9 -0.99 1.53 -19.14
C TRP A 9 -0.11 1.66 -20.40
N PHE A 10 0.67 2.73 -20.50
CA PHE A 10 1.53 2.94 -21.66
C PHE A 10 2.75 2.00 -21.61
N TRP A 11 2.54 0.83 -22.20
CA TRP A 11 3.49 -0.09 -22.82
C TRP A 11 4.77 -0.45 -22.06
N MET A 12 4.73 -1.68 -21.54
CA MET A 12 5.80 -2.69 -21.65
C MET A 12 6.87 -2.27 -22.67
N LEU A 13 8.12 -2.20 -22.19
CA LEU A 13 9.31 -2.01 -23.02
C LEU A 13 9.21 -2.88 -24.29
N THR A 14 9.33 -2.18 -25.40
CA THR A 14 9.15 -2.62 -26.78
C THR A 14 9.78 -3.98 -27.12
N SER A 15 8.95 -4.82 -27.75
CA SER A 15 9.28 -5.78 -28.81
C SER A 15 10.45 -6.75 -28.57
N SER A 16 10.10 -7.98 -28.21
CA SER A 16 10.77 -9.17 -28.72
C SER A 16 9.69 -10.12 -29.24
N HIS A 17 9.80 -10.49 -30.52
CA HIS A 17 8.90 -11.46 -31.16
C HIS A 17 8.87 -12.75 -30.33
N ASN A 18 7.67 -13.17 -29.90
CA ASN A 18 7.36 -14.43 -29.19
C ASN A 18 7.66 -14.57 -27.67
N GLY A 19 7.81 -13.50 -26.88
CA GLY A 19 7.93 -13.66 -25.42
C GLY A 19 7.38 -12.49 -24.62
N HIS A 20 6.36 -12.75 -23.79
CA HIS A 20 5.94 -11.81 -22.76
C HIS A 20 7.09 -11.66 -21.74
N LEU A 21 7.66 -10.47 -21.58
CA LEU A 21 8.62 -10.24 -20.49
C LEU A 21 7.85 -10.29 -19.16
N PRO A 22 8.31 -11.07 -18.17
CA PRO A 22 7.59 -11.22 -16.91
C PRO A 22 7.66 -9.98 -16.00
N PHE A 23 8.47 -8.98 -16.38
CA PHE A 23 8.70 -7.76 -15.63
C PHE A 23 8.51 -6.52 -16.51
N GLY A 24 7.87 -5.51 -15.94
CA GLY A 24 7.79 -4.15 -16.46
C GLY A 24 8.48 -3.17 -15.53
N ALA A 25 8.72 -1.95 -16.00
CA ALA A 25 9.23 -0.85 -15.18
C ALA A 25 8.35 0.37 -15.40
N VAL A 26 7.99 1.05 -14.32
CA VAL A 26 7.21 2.30 -14.35
C VAL A 26 8.01 3.40 -13.68
N GLU A 27 8.10 4.55 -14.36
CA GLU A 27 8.80 5.72 -13.84
C GLU A 27 8.15 6.21 -12.54
N LYS A 28 8.96 6.61 -11.58
CA LYS A 28 8.48 7.30 -10.39
C LYS A 28 8.31 8.78 -10.72
N ALA A 29 7.19 9.34 -10.29
CA ALA A 29 7.04 10.79 -10.29
C ALA A 29 8.20 11.42 -9.50
N ASP A 30 8.74 12.51 -10.04
CA ASP A 30 9.76 13.35 -9.40
C ASP A 30 11.14 12.69 -9.17
N VAL A 31 11.41 11.53 -9.78
CA VAL A 31 12.73 10.86 -9.74
C VAL A 31 13.17 10.50 -11.15
N ASP A 32 14.44 10.72 -11.47
CA ASP A 32 15.03 10.28 -12.74
C ASP A 32 14.90 8.75 -12.88
N PRO A 33 14.33 8.22 -13.98
CA PRO A 33 14.18 6.78 -14.19
C PRO A 33 15.51 6.01 -14.23
N ASN A 34 16.64 6.68 -14.51
CA ASN A 34 17.96 6.06 -14.40
C ASN A 34 18.40 5.84 -12.94
N ILE A 35 17.78 6.54 -11.99
CA ILE A 35 18.03 6.43 -10.55
C ILE A 35 17.06 5.43 -9.91
N GLU A 36 15.75 5.59 -10.16
CA GLU A 36 14.75 4.73 -9.53
C GLU A 36 13.52 4.51 -10.43
N VAL A 37 13.15 3.25 -10.61
CA VAL A 37 11.88 2.82 -11.24
C VAL A 37 11.07 1.96 -10.29
N ARG A 38 9.77 1.86 -10.53
CA ARG A 38 8.90 0.83 -9.94
C ARG A 38 8.97 -0.41 -10.82
N LEU A 39 9.66 -1.44 -10.35
CA LEU A 39 9.58 -2.76 -10.97
C LEU A 39 8.16 -3.29 -10.81
N ILE A 40 7.55 -3.71 -11.91
CA ILE A 40 6.25 -4.39 -11.95
C ILE A 40 6.50 -5.83 -12.30
N HIS A 41 6.03 -6.72 -11.45
CA HIS A 41 5.99 -8.15 -11.73
C HIS A 41 4.62 -8.47 -12.34
N ASP A 42 4.58 -9.00 -13.57
CA ASP A 42 3.32 -9.46 -14.12
C ASP A 42 2.87 -10.80 -13.50
N LEU A 43 1.96 -10.65 -12.54
CA LEU A 43 1.38 -11.71 -11.73
C LEU A 43 -0.03 -12.09 -12.19
N SER A 44 -0.48 -11.54 -13.32
CA SER A 44 -1.76 -11.85 -13.96
C SER A 44 -1.61 -12.67 -15.24
N SER A 45 -0.36 -12.99 -15.62
CA SER A 45 -0.03 -13.81 -16.79
C SER A 45 0.67 -15.12 -16.39
N PRO A 46 0.43 -16.23 -17.11
CA PRO A 46 -0.63 -16.38 -18.10
C PRO A 46 -2.01 -16.52 -17.41
N PRO A 47 -3.11 -16.08 -18.06
CA PRO A 47 -4.44 -16.20 -17.51
C PRO A 47 -4.82 -17.63 -17.12
N GLY A 48 -5.46 -17.80 -15.97
CA GLY A 48 -5.89 -19.08 -15.40
C GLY A 48 -4.80 -19.83 -14.64
N LEU A 49 -3.53 -19.47 -14.79
CA LEU A 49 -2.39 -20.10 -14.12
C LEU A 49 -1.51 -19.08 -13.38
N SER A 50 -1.90 -17.81 -13.39
CA SER A 50 -1.13 -16.74 -12.77
C SER A 50 -1.21 -16.80 -11.23
N PRO A 51 -0.27 -16.20 -10.50
CA PRO A 51 -0.35 -16.08 -9.05
C PRO A 51 -1.62 -15.37 -8.57
N ASN A 52 -2.13 -14.39 -9.34
CA ASN A 52 -3.38 -13.72 -9.02
C ASN A 52 -4.62 -14.59 -9.25
N ASP A 53 -4.59 -15.50 -10.24
CA ASP A 53 -5.68 -16.45 -10.48
C ASP A 53 -5.71 -17.56 -9.43
N ASN A 54 -4.54 -17.96 -8.93
CA ASN A 54 -4.38 -19.02 -7.93
C ASN A 54 -4.47 -18.51 -6.48
N LEU A 55 -4.70 -17.22 -6.28
CA LEU A 55 -4.94 -16.68 -4.95
C LEU A 55 -6.28 -17.19 -4.42
N ASP A 56 -6.24 -17.99 -3.35
CA ASP A 56 -7.45 -18.37 -2.63
C ASP A 56 -8.05 -17.14 -1.94
N LYS A 57 -9.15 -16.65 -2.51
CA LYS A 57 -9.87 -15.48 -2.00
C LYS A 57 -10.49 -15.74 -0.62
N ASN A 58 -10.69 -17.00 -0.24
CA ASN A 58 -11.21 -17.35 1.09
C ASN A 58 -10.15 -17.17 2.19
N CYS A 59 -8.86 -17.17 1.84
CA CYS A 59 -7.78 -16.84 2.77
C CYS A 59 -7.63 -15.33 2.99
N LEU A 60 -8.27 -14.50 2.17
CA LEU A 60 -8.22 -13.04 2.34
C LEU A 60 -9.21 -12.64 3.43
N LEU A 61 -8.71 -11.85 4.38
CA LEU A 61 -9.55 -11.28 5.41
C LEU A 61 -10.52 -10.28 4.79
N ASP A 62 -11.77 -10.32 5.25
CA ASP A 62 -12.68 -9.22 5.00
C ASP A 62 -12.23 -8.04 5.85
N ILE A 63 -11.92 -6.94 5.17
CA ILE A 63 -11.39 -5.75 5.81
C ILE A 63 -12.24 -4.61 5.31
N ASP A 64 -13.07 -4.12 6.23
CA ASP A 64 -13.81 -2.90 6.11
C ASP A 64 -12.85 -1.75 6.38
N TYR A 65 -12.59 -0.95 5.34
CA TYR A 65 -11.96 0.34 5.51
C TYR A 65 -12.97 1.30 6.12
N GLU A 66 -12.50 2.22 6.96
CA GLU A 66 -13.37 3.31 7.41
C GLU A 66 -13.89 4.06 6.18
N TYR A 67 -15.21 4.10 6.06
CA TYR A 67 -15.83 4.77 4.94
C TYR A 67 -15.53 6.27 5.03
N ILE A 68 -15.36 6.95 3.89
CA ILE A 68 -15.12 8.39 3.82
C ILE A 68 -16.17 9.18 4.64
N THR A 69 -17.37 8.63 4.78
CA THR A 69 -18.45 9.19 5.61
C THR A 69 -18.12 9.22 7.10
N VAL A 70 -17.35 8.27 7.63
CA VAL A 70 -16.89 8.27 9.04
C VAL A 70 -15.91 9.42 9.26
N LEU A 71 -14.92 9.57 8.38
CA LEU A 71 -13.97 10.68 8.41
C LEU A 71 -14.67 12.04 8.26
N ALA A 72 -15.62 12.17 7.32
CA ALA A 72 -16.40 13.39 7.13
C ALA A 72 -17.23 13.74 8.38
N ARG A 73 -17.96 12.77 8.94
CA ARG A 73 -18.72 12.97 10.20
C ARG A 73 -17.82 13.40 11.33
N ARG A 74 -16.60 12.87 11.43
CA ARG A 74 -15.64 13.28 12.45
C ARG A 74 -15.25 14.74 12.30
N ILE A 75 -14.97 15.20 11.09
CA ILE A 75 -14.69 16.62 10.81
C ILE A 75 -15.88 17.49 11.22
N GLU A 76 -17.10 17.12 10.82
CA GLU A 76 -18.33 17.84 11.18
C GLU A 76 -18.53 17.92 12.70
N MET A 77 -18.36 16.80 13.41
CA MET A 77 -18.46 16.77 14.88
C MET A 77 -17.43 17.67 15.56
N LEU A 78 -16.16 17.62 15.11
CA LEU A 78 -15.10 18.46 15.68
C LEU A 78 -15.38 19.94 15.41
N ALA A 79 -15.83 20.28 14.20
CA ALA A 79 -16.17 21.65 13.83
C ALA A 79 -17.35 22.20 14.66
N ALA A 80 -18.37 21.37 14.92
CA ALA A 80 -19.53 21.74 15.71
C ALA A 80 -19.18 21.92 17.20
N ASN A 81 -18.39 21.02 17.78
CA ASN A 81 -18.08 21.03 19.21
C ASN A 81 -17.00 22.06 19.58
N HIS A 82 -16.20 22.50 18.63
CA HIS A 82 -15.07 23.39 18.88
C HIS A 82 -14.97 24.51 17.84
N PRO A 83 -15.95 25.44 17.83
CA PRO A 83 -15.95 26.53 16.88
C PRO A 83 -14.70 27.40 17.02
N GLY A 84 -14.13 27.82 15.89
CA GLY A 84 -12.93 28.68 15.85
C GLY A 84 -11.59 27.95 15.94
N HIS A 85 -11.58 26.64 16.12
CA HIS A 85 -10.35 25.83 16.07
C HIS A 85 -10.12 25.21 14.70
N THR A 86 -8.84 25.11 14.30
CA THR A 86 -8.44 24.46 13.05
C THR A 86 -8.45 22.94 13.21
N ILE A 87 -8.99 22.25 12.21
CA ILE A 87 -8.97 20.79 12.10
C ILE A 87 -7.93 20.41 11.05
N TRP A 88 -7.00 19.53 11.42
CA TRP A 88 -5.95 19.02 10.55
C TRP A 88 -6.22 17.58 10.14
N ILE A 89 -5.88 17.27 8.89
CA ILE A 89 -5.78 15.90 8.41
C ILE A 89 -4.30 15.53 8.34
N LEU A 90 -3.92 14.49 9.08
CA LEU A 90 -2.59 13.91 9.02
C LEU A 90 -2.63 12.74 8.07
N LYS A 91 -1.86 12.84 6.99
CA LYS A 91 -1.68 11.76 6.03
C LYS A 91 -0.32 11.11 6.25
N SER A 92 -0.31 9.81 6.44
CA SER A 92 0.92 9.01 6.46
C SER A 92 1.06 8.21 5.17
N ASP A 93 2.31 8.07 4.72
CA ASP A 93 2.67 7.19 3.60
C ASP A 93 3.80 6.26 4.06
N VAL A 94 3.68 4.98 3.74
CA VAL A 94 4.71 3.97 4.04
C VAL A 94 5.42 3.60 2.75
N LYS A 95 6.65 4.09 2.60
CA LYS A 95 7.46 3.76 1.42
C LYS A 95 7.72 2.26 1.38
N GLY A 96 7.29 1.61 0.30
CA GLY A 96 7.57 0.19 0.05
C GLY A 96 6.86 -0.75 1.01
N VAL A 97 5.65 -0.39 1.44
CA VAL A 97 4.88 -1.08 2.46
C VAL A 97 4.77 -2.60 2.29
N PHE A 98 4.58 -3.09 1.06
CA PHE A 98 4.47 -4.53 0.79
C PHE A 98 5.76 -5.30 0.99
N ARG A 99 6.91 -4.62 1.12
CA ARG A 99 8.18 -5.28 1.49
C ARG A 99 8.16 -5.85 2.89
N HIS A 100 7.23 -5.42 3.75
CA HIS A 100 7.04 -5.98 5.09
C HIS A 100 6.16 -7.25 5.08
N LEU A 101 5.55 -7.58 3.94
CA LEU A 101 4.77 -8.80 3.78
C LEU A 101 5.68 -9.89 3.21
N MET A 102 6.05 -10.87 4.03
CA MET A 102 6.87 -11.99 3.58
C MET A 102 5.94 -13.20 3.31
N PRO A 103 5.87 -13.71 2.07
CA PRO A 103 5.22 -14.97 1.80
C PRO A 103 5.86 -16.09 2.63
N HIS A 104 5.06 -17.03 3.10
CA HIS A 104 5.61 -18.21 3.74
C HIS A 104 6.43 -19.03 2.73
N ALA A 105 7.58 -19.57 3.14
CA ALA A 105 8.58 -20.21 2.27
C ALA A 105 8.00 -21.24 1.26
N LYS A 106 6.99 -21.99 1.68
CA LYS A 106 6.29 -22.95 0.80
C LYS A 106 5.58 -22.32 -0.41
N HIS A 107 5.34 -21.01 -0.40
CA HIS A 107 4.60 -20.28 -1.43
C HIS A 107 5.46 -19.28 -2.20
N GLU A 108 6.72 -19.05 -1.83
CA GLU A 108 7.63 -18.11 -2.52
C GLU A 108 7.81 -18.47 -3.99
N HIS A 109 7.74 -19.76 -4.35
CA HIS A 109 7.84 -20.22 -5.74
C HIS A 109 6.73 -19.66 -6.65
N TRP A 110 5.58 -19.26 -6.11
CA TRP A 110 4.54 -18.57 -6.88
C TRP A 110 4.95 -17.16 -7.30
N MET A 111 5.89 -16.55 -6.57
CA MET A 111 6.46 -15.24 -6.88
C MET A 111 7.73 -15.35 -7.74
N ALA A 112 7.93 -16.49 -8.42
CA ALA A 112 9.08 -16.73 -9.27
C ALA A 112 8.77 -16.47 -10.75
N ARG A 113 9.74 -15.88 -11.46
CA ARG A 113 9.73 -15.74 -12.92
C ARG A 113 11.09 -15.98 -13.55
N LEU A 114 11.04 -16.68 -14.68
CA LEU A 114 12.20 -16.94 -15.51
C LEU A 114 12.40 -15.80 -16.50
N VAL A 115 13.53 -15.10 -16.40
CA VAL A 115 14.01 -14.13 -17.39
C VAL A 115 14.79 -14.89 -18.45
N ARG A 116 14.09 -15.28 -19.52
CA ARG A 116 14.63 -16.17 -20.57
C ARG A 116 15.86 -15.57 -21.25
N GLU A 117 15.90 -14.25 -21.44
CA GLU A 117 17.01 -13.56 -22.11
C GLU A 117 18.32 -13.67 -21.33
N ARG A 118 18.24 -13.90 -20.01
CA ARG A 118 19.40 -13.99 -19.11
C ARG A 118 19.58 -15.37 -18.48
N ASN A 119 18.72 -16.33 -18.83
CA ASN A 119 18.62 -17.64 -18.18
C ASN A 119 18.63 -17.54 -16.63
N GLY A 120 17.93 -16.54 -16.10
CA GLY A 120 17.93 -16.20 -14.68
C GLY A 120 16.55 -16.38 -14.06
N LEU A 121 16.47 -17.01 -12.88
CA LEU A 121 15.26 -17.10 -12.08
C LEU A 121 15.25 -15.96 -11.05
N VAL A 122 14.21 -15.14 -11.07
CA VAL A 122 13.97 -14.09 -10.08
C VAL A 122 12.82 -14.53 -9.20
N ILE A 123 12.98 -14.43 -7.88
CA ILE A 123 11.95 -14.76 -6.90
C ILE A 123 11.78 -13.54 -5.98
N ASP A 124 10.57 -12.99 -5.92
CA ASP A 124 10.25 -11.97 -4.93
C ASP A 124 9.99 -12.65 -3.57
N LEU A 125 10.91 -12.44 -2.62
CA LEU A 125 10.82 -12.97 -1.24
C LEU A 125 9.89 -12.16 -0.34
N VAL A 126 9.31 -11.09 -0.89
CA VAL A 126 8.35 -10.20 -0.25
C VAL A 126 7.18 -10.01 -1.20
N ALA A 127 6.02 -9.59 -0.71
CA ALA A 127 4.85 -9.41 -1.53
C ALA A 127 5.13 -8.39 -2.67
N PRO A 128 5.13 -8.83 -3.93
CA PRO A 128 5.47 -7.97 -5.04
C PRO A 128 4.35 -6.97 -5.35
N PHE A 129 4.74 -5.88 -6.00
CA PHE A 129 3.78 -4.94 -6.56
C PHE A 129 3.04 -5.62 -7.73
N GLY A 130 1.71 -5.63 -7.67
CA GLY A 130 0.85 -6.32 -8.66
C GLY A 130 0.19 -7.61 -8.15
N TRP A 131 0.58 -8.12 -6.97
CA TRP A 131 -0.14 -9.24 -6.34
C TRP A 131 -1.45 -8.75 -5.71
N SER A 132 -2.57 -9.38 -6.06
CA SER A 132 -3.91 -9.01 -5.59
C SER A 132 -4.12 -9.23 -4.09
N GLY A 133 -3.29 -10.08 -3.46
CA GLY A 133 -3.30 -10.30 -2.01
C GLY A 133 -2.66 -9.17 -1.21
N SER A 134 -1.67 -8.45 -1.79
CA SER A 134 -0.85 -7.48 -1.04
C SER A 134 -1.67 -6.43 -0.27
N PRO A 135 -2.69 -5.77 -0.87
CA PRO A 135 -3.46 -4.76 -0.15
C PRO A 135 -4.25 -5.34 1.03
N LYS A 136 -4.86 -6.52 0.87
CA LYS A 136 -5.67 -7.15 1.92
C LYS A 136 -4.81 -7.67 3.07
N PHE A 137 -3.65 -8.27 2.80
CA PHE A 137 -2.72 -8.68 3.86
C PHE A 137 -2.14 -7.47 4.60
N TYR A 138 -1.77 -6.41 3.87
CA TYR A 138 -1.26 -5.21 4.52
C TYR A 138 -2.31 -4.52 5.41
N ALA A 139 -3.58 -4.51 5.02
CA ALA A 139 -4.60 -3.84 5.80
C ALA A 139 -4.81 -4.44 7.21
N VAL A 140 -4.34 -5.67 7.47
CA VAL A 140 -4.24 -6.22 8.84
C VAL A 140 -3.26 -5.42 9.71
N PHE A 141 -2.08 -5.13 9.18
CA PHE A 141 -1.08 -4.28 9.83
C PHE A 141 -1.61 -2.85 9.98
N GLY A 142 -2.29 -2.34 8.95
CA GLY A 142 -3.01 -1.07 9.01
C GLY A 142 -3.97 -1.01 10.20
N ARG A 143 -4.83 -2.02 10.37
CA ARG A 143 -5.76 -2.09 11.51
C ARG A 143 -5.04 -2.17 12.87
N ALA A 144 -3.94 -2.92 12.96
CA ALA A 144 -3.14 -2.99 14.19
C ALA A 144 -2.52 -1.62 14.55
N ILE A 145 -2.04 -0.88 13.54
CA ILE A 145 -1.52 0.48 13.71
C ILE A 145 -2.66 1.42 14.16
N SER A 146 -3.80 1.41 13.47
CA SER A 146 -4.97 2.23 13.85
C SER A 146 -5.37 1.97 15.30
N TRP A 147 -5.46 0.70 15.70
CA TRP A 147 -5.80 0.32 17.05
C TRP A 147 -4.80 0.87 18.09
N LEU A 148 -3.50 0.73 17.86
CA LEU A 148 -2.48 1.30 18.75
C LEU A 148 -2.58 2.83 18.86
N VAL A 149 -2.90 3.49 17.76
CA VAL A 149 -3.07 4.95 17.70
C VAL A 149 -4.30 5.40 18.48
N GLU A 150 -5.44 4.73 18.30
CA GLU A 150 -6.68 5.01 19.02
C GLU A 150 -6.52 4.82 20.54
N GLN A 151 -5.76 3.82 20.98
CA GLN A 151 -5.53 3.58 22.41
C GLN A 151 -4.61 4.62 23.07
N ASN A 152 -3.74 5.28 22.28
CA ASN A 152 -2.63 6.09 22.81
C ASN A 152 -2.63 7.55 22.29
N SER A 153 -3.70 7.97 21.62
CA SER A 153 -3.85 9.35 21.16
C SER A 153 -5.33 9.73 21.07
N PRO A 154 -5.67 11.02 21.15
CA PRO A 154 -7.05 11.47 21.06
C PRO A 154 -7.57 11.57 19.61
N ALA A 155 -6.71 11.21 18.64
CA ALA A 155 -6.99 11.25 17.23
C ALA A 155 -7.74 9.99 16.78
N SER A 156 -8.53 10.14 15.74
CA SER A 156 -9.34 9.08 15.14
C SER A 156 -9.12 9.02 13.64
N GLY A 157 -9.31 7.84 13.07
CA GLY A 157 -9.11 7.56 11.65
C GLY A 157 -8.36 6.25 11.48
N ASP A 158 -7.77 6.04 10.32
CA ASP A 158 -6.98 4.84 10.05
C ASP A 158 -5.47 5.10 10.05
N ALA A 159 -4.69 4.04 9.82
CA ALA A 159 -3.23 4.10 9.79
C ALA A 159 -2.66 5.10 8.76
N HIS A 160 -3.45 5.53 7.78
CA HIS A 160 -3.03 6.44 6.71
C HIS A 160 -3.64 7.83 6.83
N ILE A 161 -4.81 7.98 7.43
CA ILE A 161 -5.52 9.24 7.56
C ILE A 161 -6.01 9.39 8.99
N MET A 162 -5.47 10.38 9.69
CA MET A 162 -5.96 10.76 11.02
C MET A 162 -6.53 12.18 10.97
N ILE A 163 -7.56 12.42 11.76
CA ILE A 163 -8.17 13.74 11.92
C ILE A 163 -7.99 14.18 13.37
N GLU A 164 -7.38 15.34 13.55
CA GLU A 164 -7.16 15.92 14.87
C GLU A 164 -7.23 17.44 14.84
N MET A 165 -7.58 18.01 15.98
CA MET A 165 -7.64 19.45 16.19
C MET A 165 -6.28 20.06 16.52
N ASP A 166 -6.09 21.31 16.11
CA ASP A 166 -4.97 22.14 16.53
C ASP A 166 -5.22 22.76 17.92
N ILE A 167 -5.23 21.92 18.93
CA ILE A 167 -5.34 22.33 20.33
C ILE A 167 -4.17 21.72 21.09
N GLU A 168 -3.44 22.61 21.79
CA GLU A 168 -2.32 22.24 22.65
C GLU A 168 -1.30 21.36 21.91
N ASN A 169 -1.02 20.16 22.42
CA ASN A 169 -0.07 19.20 21.86
C ASN A 169 -0.75 18.01 21.18
N ARG A 170 -2.07 18.04 20.95
CA ARG A 170 -2.84 16.89 20.42
C ARG A 170 -2.32 16.42 19.07
N LEU A 171 -2.03 17.35 18.18
CA LEU A 171 -1.49 17.05 16.85
C LEU A 171 -0.11 16.38 16.93
N GLU A 172 0.77 16.87 17.81
CA GLU A 172 2.11 16.32 18.00
C GLU A 172 2.05 14.93 18.66
N LEU A 173 1.14 14.74 19.63
CA LEU A 173 0.88 13.44 20.25
C LEU A 173 0.39 12.43 19.20
N ALA A 174 -0.58 12.80 18.38
CA ALA A 174 -1.09 11.97 17.29
C ALA A 174 0.02 11.55 16.31
N LYS A 175 0.88 12.49 15.87
CA LYS A 175 2.03 12.20 15.00
C LYS A 175 3.00 11.22 15.64
N ARG A 176 3.37 11.45 16.90
CA ARG A 176 4.32 10.60 17.63
C ARG A 176 3.73 9.21 17.82
N THR A 177 2.49 9.10 18.27
CA THR A 177 1.84 7.82 18.48
C THR A 177 1.75 7.03 17.18
N LEU A 178 1.37 7.66 16.06
CA LEU A 178 1.37 7.00 14.75
C LEU A 178 2.75 6.47 14.38
N ARG A 179 3.79 7.28 14.52
CA ARG A 179 5.17 6.85 14.25
C ARG A 179 5.59 5.66 15.12
N HIS A 180 5.26 5.68 16.41
CA HIS A 180 5.59 4.58 17.32
C HIS A 180 4.80 3.31 16.97
N ALA A 181 3.51 3.43 16.65
CA ALA A 181 2.68 2.31 16.23
C ALA A 181 3.21 1.68 14.93
N MET A 182 3.57 2.50 13.94
CA MET A 182 4.18 2.03 12.70
C MET A 182 5.51 1.31 12.95
N LEU A 183 6.36 1.84 13.83
CA LEU A 183 7.61 1.16 14.21
C LEU A 183 7.33 -0.16 14.94
N ALA A 184 6.37 -0.20 15.87
CA ALA A 184 6.05 -1.42 16.60
C ALA A 184 5.51 -2.55 15.71
N ILE A 185 4.80 -2.19 14.63
CA ILE A 185 4.11 -3.16 13.76
C ILE A 185 4.92 -3.50 12.50
N LEU A 186 5.70 -2.56 11.97
CA LEU A 186 6.39 -2.69 10.67
C LEU A 186 7.92 -2.70 10.79
N ALA A 187 8.51 -2.42 11.97
CA ALA A 187 9.95 -2.56 12.11
C ALA A 187 10.37 -4.04 11.98
N PRO A 188 11.56 -4.30 11.41
CA PRO A 188 12.10 -5.66 11.27
C PRO A 188 12.46 -6.32 12.60
#